data_AF-A0A3E0HCZ2-F1
#
_entry.id   AF-A0A3E0HCZ2-F1
#
_cell.length_a   1.000
_cell.length_b   1.000
_cell.length_c   1.000
_cell.angle_alpha   90.00
_cell.angle_beta   90.00
_cell.angle_gamma   90.00
#
_symmetry.space_group_name_H-M   'P 1'
#
loop_
_entity.id
_entity.type
_entity.pdbx_description
1 polymer ?
#
loop_
_entity_poly.entity_id
_entity_poly.type
_entity_poly.pdbx_seq_one_letter_code
_entity_poly.pdbx_strand_id
1 'polypeptide(L)'
;MPRHSPLVSSVARLRRPYTGEPEWAVEPEVGGALADLSPLELAQLLGHAPGPVPDRVRRIVLPDAVDPAQQQLEAAVFDAASTISRPVFWMIQPRPDQVRLSLMPDVAAELVQALYARVPGLISRPIGMHVFLSHGPATIVLAGMGSERWTALMDDFAASAAPSSPVELAPLVSSLLRRSCLFPVPARIDDGVLRWEDGPTVEWIAAALAHPVTGLSVAQTLKLAATPASRA
;
A
#
# COMPACT_ATOMS: atom_id res chain seq x y z
N MET A 1 5.19 -29.32 -10.66
CA MET A 1 5.61 -28.22 -9.75
C MET A 1 6.07 -27.08 -10.64
N PRO A 2 5.47 -25.87 -10.57
CA PRO A 2 6.03 -24.74 -11.31
C PRO A 2 7.43 -24.50 -10.76
N ARG A 3 8.41 -24.30 -11.64
CA ARG A 3 9.78 -24.01 -11.21
C ARG A 3 9.77 -22.58 -10.66
N HIS A 4 9.71 -22.44 -9.34
CA HIS A 4 9.84 -21.13 -8.68
C HIS A 4 11.16 -20.50 -9.14
N SER A 5 11.07 -19.37 -9.82
CA SER A 5 12.23 -18.65 -10.31
C SER A 5 12.95 -18.00 -9.13
N PRO A 6 14.26 -18.24 -8.92
CA PRO A 6 15.03 -17.58 -7.86
C PRO A 6 14.94 -16.04 -7.90
N LEU A 7 14.66 -15.46 -9.07
CA LEU A 7 14.43 -14.03 -9.24
C LEU A 7 13.10 -13.58 -8.64
N VAL A 8 12.03 -14.36 -8.82
CA VAL A 8 10.73 -14.07 -8.19
C VAL A 8 10.86 -14.14 -6.68
N SER A 9 11.54 -15.16 -6.14
CA SER A 9 11.81 -15.27 -4.69
C SER A 9 12.62 -14.07 -4.17
N SER A 10 13.56 -13.56 -4.97
CA SER A 10 14.36 -12.38 -4.62
C SER A 10 13.51 -11.11 -4.60
N VAL A 11 12.65 -10.92 -5.60
CA VAL A 11 11.71 -9.77 -5.62
C VAL A 11 10.69 -9.86 -4.49
N ALA A 12 10.14 -11.03 -4.22
CA ALA A 12 9.24 -11.23 -3.09
C ALA A 12 9.91 -10.86 -1.77
N ARG A 13 11.18 -11.24 -1.58
CA ARG A 13 11.97 -10.86 -0.39
C ARG A 13 12.19 -9.36 -0.28
N LEU A 14 12.38 -8.67 -1.41
CA LEU A 14 12.51 -7.21 -1.44
C LEU A 14 11.19 -6.50 -1.10
N ARG A 15 10.05 -6.99 -1.59
CA ARG A 15 8.72 -6.38 -1.35
C ARG A 15 8.18 -6.63 0.05
N ARG A 16 8.42 -7.83 0.59
CA ARG A 16 7.77 -8.32 1.82
C ARG A 16 7.81 -7.34 3.00
N PRO A 17 8.91 -6.61 3.30
CA PRO A 17 8.92 -5.63 4.39
C PRO A 17 7.94 -4.45 4.18
N TYR A 18 7.63 -4.10 2.93
CA TYR A 18 6.81 -2.95 2.55
C TYR A 18 5.33 -3.33 2.38
N THR A 19 5.08 -4.56 1.91
CA THR A 19 3.75 -4.99 1.47
C THR A 19 3.17 -6.17 2.23
N GLY A 20 3.97 -6.89 3.03
CA GLY A 20 3.55 -8.13 3.68
C GLY A 20 3.34 -9.31 2.72
N GLU A 21 3.62 -9.14 1.41
CA GLU A 21 3.32 -10.16 0.41
C GLU A 21 4.20 -11.42 0.57
N PRO A 22 3.60 -12.62 0.60
CA PRO A 22 4.33 -13.87 0.44
C PRO A 22 4.73 -14.09 -1.02
N GLU A 23 5.67 -15.01 -1.26
CA GLU A 23 6.19 -15.31 -2.61
C GLU A 23 5.10 -15.67 -3.62
N TRP A 24 4.15 -16.54 -3.23
CA TRP A 24 3.04 -16.96 -4.09
C TRP A 24 2.13 -15.81 -4.53
N ALA A 25 2.10 -14.70 -3.78
CA ALA A 25 1.28 -13.54 -4.09
C ALA A 25 1.95 -12.60 -5.11
N VAL A 26 3.27 -12.67 -5.20
CA VAL A 26 4.11 -11.85 -6.09
C VAL A 26 4.30 -12.52 -7.46
N GLU A 27 4.44 -13.85 -7.46
CA GLU A 27 4.76 -14.66 -8.65
C GLU A 27 3.87 -14.37 -9.88
N PRO A 28 2.53 -14.30 -9.78
CA PRO A 28 1.67 -14.12 -10.96
C PRO A 28 1.92 -12.81 -11.72
N GLU A 29 2.48 -11.81 -11.05
CA GLU A 29 2.46 -10.42 -11.52
C GLU A 29 3.86 -9.92 -11.85
N VAL A 30 4.84 -10.49 -11.18
CA VAL A 30 6.24 -10.19 -11.40
C VAL A 30 6.89 -11.23 -12.32
N GLY A 31 6.42 -12.49 -12.30
CA GLY A 31 7.07 -13.60 -13.00
C GLY A 31 7.25 -13.36 -14.51
N GLY A 32 6.19 -12.91 -15.19
CA GLY A 32 6.26 -12.56 -16.62
C GLY A 32 7.10 -11.32 -16.88
N ALA A 33 6.92 -10.26 -16.09
CA ALA A 33 7.61 -8.99 -16.30
C ALA A 33 9.13 -9.07 -16.09
N LEU A 34 9.59 -9.98 -15.21
CA LEU A 34 11.03 -10.23 -15.02
C LEU A 34 11.69 -10.91 -16.22
N ALA A 35 10.95 -11.68 -17.02
CA ALA A 35 11.50 -12.31 -18.21
C ALA A 35 11.89 -11.29 -19.30
N ASP A 36 11.29 -10.09 -19.26
CA ASP A 36 11.51 -9.01 -20.21
C ASP A 36 12.61 -8.02 -19.77
N LEU A 37 13.39 -8.36 -18.74
CA LEU A 37 14.53 -7.55 -18.30
C LEU A 37 15.77 -7.86 -19.12
N SER A 38 16.48 -6.80 -19.52
CA SER A 38 17.81 -6.94 -20.08
C SER A 38 18.81 -7.46 -19.04
N PRO A 39 19.93 -8.08 -19.45
CA PRO A 39 20.96 -8.52 -18.53
C PRO A 39 21.51 -7.42 -17.61
N LEU A 40 21.58 -6.18 -18.11
CA LEU A 40 22.03 -5.03 -17.32
C LEU A 40 21.00 -4.63 -16.26
N GLU A 41 19.72 -4.55 -16.63
CA GLU A 41 18.64 -4.26 -15.67
C GLU A 41 18.57 -5.31 -14.57
N LEU A 42 18.76 -6.58 -14.93
CA LEU A 42 18.81 -7.68 -13.98
C LEU A 42 20.01 -7.56 -13.03
N ALA A 43 21.20 -7.25 -13.56
CA ALA A 43 22.39 -7.06 -12.74
C ALA A 43 22.23 -5.85 -11.80
N GLN A 44 21.59 -4.77 -12.24
CA GLN A 44 21.29 -3.59 -11.40
C GLN A 44 20.27 -3.93 -10.30
N LEU A 45 19.20 -4.67 -10.63
CA LEU A 45 18.20 -5.13 -9.66
C LEU A 45 18.82 -5.97 -8.54
N LEU A 46 19.77 -6.84 -8.90
CA LEU A 46 20.47 -7.72 -7.97
C LEU A 46 21.65 -7.04 -7.25
N GLY A 47 21.92 -5.76 -7.54
CA GLY A 47 23.05 -5.03 -6.96
C GLY A 47 24.43 -5.50 -7.45
N HIS A 48 24.48 -6.18 -8.58
CA HIS A 48 25.72 -6.67 -9.22
C HIS A 48 26.31 -5.70 -10.24
N ALA A 49 25.58 -4.65 -10.62
CA ALA A 49 26.03 -3.61 -11.53
C ALA A 49 25.86 -2.22 -10.89
N PRO A 50 26.81 -1.29 -11.15
CA PRO A 50 26.68 0.09 -10.70
C PRO A 50 25.63 0.85 -11.52
N GLY A 51 25.18 1.98 -10.97
CA GLY A 51 24.25 2.91 -11.61
C GLY A 51 22.83 2.86 -11.03
N PRO A 52 21.98 3.83 -11.39
CA PRO A 52 20.62 3.90 -10.91
C PRO A 52 19.78 2.76 -11.49
N VAL A 53 18.89 2.20 -10.66
CA VAL A 53 17.91 1.21 -11.11
C VAL A 53 16.86 1.92 -11.96
N PRO A 54 16.61 1.49 -13.22
CA PRO A 54 15.65 2.16 -14.10
C PRO A 54 14.22 2.14 -13.52
N ASP A 55 13.44 3.21 -13.76
CA ASP A 55 12.07 3.32 -13.24
C ASP A 55 11.15 2.20 -13.72
N ARG A 56 11.41 1.61 -14.88
CA ARG A 56 10.69 0.41 -15.34
C ARG A 56 10.92 -0.77 -14.39
N VAL A 57 12.16 -1.01 -13.98
CA VAL A 57 12.51 -2.09 -13.02
C VAL A 57 11.87 -1.82 -11.66
N ARG A 58 11.92 -0.57 -11.18
CA ARG A 58 11.25 -0.16 -9.93
C ARG A 58 9.76 -0.47 -9.96
N ARG A 59 9.08 -0.12 -11.07
CA ARG A 59 7.64 -0.38 -11.28
C ARG A 59 7.29 -1.86 -11.36
N ILE A 60 8.20 -2.71 -11.84
CA ILE A 60 8.01 -4.17 -11.81
C ILE A 60 8.06 -4.69 -10.37
N VAL A 61 9.00 -4.20 -9.57
CA VAL A 61 9.19 -4.67 -8.19
C VAL A 61 8.09 -4.16 -7.27
N LEU A 62 7.87 -2.85 -7.21
CA LEU A 62 6.84 -2.24 -6.35
C LEU A 62 6.21 -1.08 -7.13
N PRO A 63 5.13 -1.33 -7.89
CA PRO A 63 4.50 -0.26 -8.67
C PRO A 63 3.91 0.80 -7.74
N ASP A 64 4.06 2.07 -8.09
CA ASP A 64 3.27 3.18 -7.55
C ASP A 64 2.10 3.47 -8.50
N ALA A 65 1.00 4.02 -7.98
CA ALA A 65 -0.11 4.49 -8.81
C ALA A 65 0.36 5.69 -9.65
N VAL A 66 0.03 5.70 -10.93
CA VAL A 66 0.34 6.83 -11.84
C VAL A 66 -0.90 7.66 -12.19
N ASP A 67 -2.09 7.07 -12.05
CA ASP A 67 -3.36 7.74 -12.31
C ASP A 67 -3.76 8.63 -11.12
N PRO A 68 -4.09 9.91 -11.32
CA PRO A 68 -4.47 10.81 -10.24
C PRO A 68 -5.70 10.37 -9.46
N ALA A 69 -6.71 9.78 -10.10
CA ALA A 69 -7.90 9.31 -9.39
C ALA A 69 -7.56 8.12 -8.50
N GLN A 70 -6.71 7.20 -8.98
CA GLN A 70 -6.19 6.10 -8.17
C GLN A 70 -5.36 6.59 -6.99
N GLN A 71 -4.48 7.58 -7.21
CA GLN A 71 -3.68 8.18 -6.14
C GLN A 71 -4.57 8.84 -5.06
N GLN A 72 -5.63 9.54 -5.46
CA GLN A 72 -6.59 10.14 -4.53
C GLN A 72 -7.34 9.09 -3.72
N LEU A 73 -7.82 8.02 -4.38
CA LEU A 73 -8.54 6.95 -3.71
C LEU A 73 -7.63 6.20 -2.71
N GLU A 74 -6.38 5.94 -3.08
CA GLU A 74 -5.38 5.35 -2.18
C GLU A 74 -5.00 6.27 -1.03
N ALA A 75 -4.87 7.57 -1.27
CA ALA A 75 -4.65 8.55 -0.20
C ALA A 75 -5.78 8.50 0.84
N ALA A 76 -7.04 8.49 0.38
CA ALA A 76 -8.19 8.38 1.27
C ALA A 76 -8.19 7.09 2.12
N VAL A 77 -7.68 5.97 1.59
CA VAL A 77 -7.49 4.74 2.37
C VAL A 77 -6.42 4.90 3.44
N PHE A 78 -5.28 5.49 3.10
CA PHE A 78 -4.21 5.76 4.07
C PHE A 78 -4.74 6.61 5.22
N ASP A 79 -5.49 7.66 4.89
CA ASP A 79 -6.05 8.58 5.89
C ASP A 79 -7.22 7.97 6.68
N ALA A 80 -7.96 7.02 6.10
CA ALA A 80 -8.94 6.22 6.83
C ALA A 80 -8.26 5.24 7.78
N ALA A 81 -7.16 4.62 7.35
CA ALA A 81 -6.40 3.71 8.19
C ALA A 81 -5.71 4.44 9.34
N SER A 82 -5.25 5.68 9.13
CA SER A 82 -4.57 6.48 10.16
C SER A 82 -5.44 6.85 11.36
N THR A 83 -6.78 6.72 11.26
CA THR A 83 -7.69 6.89 12.40
C THR A 83 -7.84 5.63 13.26
N ILE A 84 -7.24 4.51 12.86
CA ILE A 84 -7.34 3.23 13.56
C ILE A 84 -6.03 3.02 14.33
N SER A 85 -6.10 2.96 15.66
CA SER A 85 -4.92 2.87 16.55
C SER A 85 -4.28 1.47 16.62
N ARG A 86 -4.61 0.57 15.69
CA ARG A 86 -4.17 -0.82 15.65
C ARG A 86 -3.81 -1.24 14.22
N PRO A 87 -3.02 -2.30 14.01
CA PRO A 87 -2.61 -2.73 12.68
C PRO A 87 -3.83 -2.95 11.76
N VAL A 88 -3.83 -2.31 10.59
CA VAL A 88 -4.97 -2.37 9.64
C VAL A 88 -4.74 -3.40 8.53
N PHE A 89 -3.53 -3.45 7.98
CA PHE A 89 -3.21 -4.27 6.82
C PHE A 89 -2.30 -5.42 7.22
N TRP A 90 -2.72 -6.66 6.92
CA TRP A 90 -1.79 -7.79 6.96
C TRP A 90 -0.96 -7.88 5.68
N MET A 91 -1.53 -7.45 4.55
CA MET A 91 -0.86 -7.40 3.26
C MET A 91 -1.49 -6.33 2.36
N ILE A 92 -0.65 -5.70 1.54
CA ILE A 92 -1.03 -4.75 0.50
C ILE A 92 -0.42 -5.25 -0.80
N GLN A 93 -1.23 -5.56 -1.80
CA GLN A 93 -0.74 -6.01 -3.10
C GLN A 93 -0.86 -4.86 -4.10
N PRO A 94 0.23 -4.10 -4.33
CA PRO A 94 0.21 -3.01 -5.28
C PRO A 94 0.15 -3.53 -6.72
N ARG A 95 -0.71 -2.89 -7.53
CA ARG A 95 -0.78 -3.01 -8.99
C ARG A 95 -0.71 -1.63 -9.64
N PRO A 96 -0.38 -1.51 -10.93
CA PRO A 96 -0.32 -0.20 -11.59
C PRO A 96 -1.64 0.59 -11.58
N ASP A 97 -2.77 -0.12 -11.67
CA ASP A 97 -4.12 0.41 -11.87
C ASP A 97 -5.05 0.25 -10.65
N GLN A 98 -4.66 -0.57 -9.68
CA GLN A 98 -5.43 -0.78 -8.46
C GLN A 98 -4.51 -1.15 -7.28
N VAL A 99 -5.09 -1.20 -6.08
CA VAL A 99 -4.45 -1.82 -4.92
C VAL A 99 -5.38 -2.85 -4.31
N ARG A 100 -4.85 -4.04 -4.02
CA ARG A 100 -5.59 -5.07 -3.30
C ARG A 100 -5.15 -5.10 -1.84
N LEU A 101 -6.10 -4.87 -0.95
CA LEU A 101 -5.89 -4.73 0.47
C LEU A 101 -6.40 -5.95 1.20
N SER A 102 -5.56 -6.42 2.10
CA SER A 102 -5.78 -7.62 2.87
C SER A 102 -5.77 -7.16 4.33
N LEU A 103 -6.96 -7.08 4.92
CA LEU A 103 -7.18 -6.42 6.20
C LEU A 103 -6.94 -7.37 7.38
N MET A 104 -6.41 -6.85 8.47
CA MET A 104 -6.40 -7.56 9.76
C MET A 104 -7.83 -7.95 10.17
N PRO A 105 -8.01 -8.95 11.05
CA PRO A 105 -9.31 -9.24 11.63
C PRO A 105 -9.90 -7.98 12.30
N ASP A 106 -11.23 -7.84 12.24
CA ASP A 106 -11.99 -6.86 13.02
C ASP A 106 -11.67 -5.36 12.81
N VAL A 107 -10.92 -4.99 11.76
CA VAL A 107 -10.73 -3.56 11.38
C VAL A 107 -11.60 -3.12 10.20
N ALA A 108 -12.28 -4.08 9.56
CA ALA A 108 -13.01 -3.84 8.31
C ALA A 108 -14.12 -2.79 8.46
N ALA A 109 -14.93 -2.88 9.52
CA ALA A 109 -16.03 -1.95 9.75
C ALA A 109 -15.51 -0.52 9.96
N GLU A 110 -14.52 -0.36 10.85
CA GLU A 110 -13.89 0.94 11.12
C GLU A 110 -13.26 1.55 9.86
N LEU A 111 -12.51 0.76 9.09
CA LEU A 111 -11.87 1.23 7.86
C LEU A 111 -12.90 1.63 6.80
N VAL A 112 -13.93 0.81 6.58
CA VAL A 112 -14.98 1.08 5.59
C VAL A 112 -15.77 2.32 6.00
N GLN A 113 -16.13 2.46 7.28
CA GLN A 113 -16.80 3.65 7.79
C GLN A 113 -15.95 4.91 7.57
N ALA A 114 -14.68 4.87 7.96
CA ALA A 114 -13.76 5.98 7.78
C ALA A 114 -13.50 6.31 6.30
N LEU A 115 -13.53 5.33 5.41
CA LEU A 115 -13.32 5.52 3.97
C LEU A 115 -14.54 6.14 3.28
N TYR A 116 -15.75 5.63 3.54
CA TYR A 116 -16.98 6.21 2.99
C TYR A 116 -17.24 7.63 3.50
N ALA A 117 -16.80 7.93 4.72
CA ALA A 117 -16.79 9.28 5.28
C ALA A 117 -15.92 10.26 4.46
N ARG A 118 -14.80 9.77 3.89
CA ARG A 118 -13.81 10.56 3.14
C ARG A 118 -14.05 10.59 1.64
N VAL A 119 -14.70 9.56 1.09
CA VAL A 119 -14.99 9.43 -0.34
C VAL A 119 -16.49 9.28 -0.54
N PRO A 120 -17.27 10.39 -0.44
CA PRO A 120 -18.68 10.37 -0.81
C PRO A 120 -18.84 9.91 -2.27
N GLY A 121 -19.66 8.89 -2.50
CA GLY A 121 -19.86 8.32 -3.84
C GLY A 121 -19.00 7.08 -4.16
N LEU A 122 -18.32 6.51 -3.17
CA LEU A 122 -17.68 5.20 -3.31
C LEU A 122 -18.72 4.12 -3.60
N ILE A 123 -18.53 3.38 -4.69
CA ILE A 123 -19.40 2.28 -5.11
C ILE A 123 -18.77 0.97 -4.67
N SER A 124 -19.51 0.17 -3.90
CA SER A 124 -19.09 -1.19 -3.54
C SER A 124 -19.74 -2.24 -4.42
N ARG A 125 -18.94 -3.20 -4.89
CA ARG A 125 -19.39 -4.37 -5.63
C ARG A 125 -18.76 -5.65 -5.05
N PRO A 126 -19.48 -6.41 -4.21
CA PRO A 126 -19.01 -7.70 -3.73
C PRO A 126 -19.05 -8.74 -4.86
N ILE A 127 -17.93 -9.44 -5.08
CA ILE A 127 -17.78 -10.51 -6.08
C ILE A 127 -16.97 -11.65 -5.46
N GLY A 128 -17.63 -12.78 -5.21
CA GLY A 128 -17.00 -13.95 -4.59
C GLY A 128 -16.45 -13.61 -3.21
N MET A 129 -15.13 -13.77 -3.03
CA MET A 129 -14.42 -13.52 -1.77
C MET A 129 -13.83 -12.10 -1.67
N HIS A 130 -14.21 -11.19 -2.57
CA HIS A 130 -13.64 -9.86 -2.67
C HIS A 130 -14.73 -8.79 -2.75
N VAL A 131 -14.41 -7.59 -2.23
CA VAL A 131 -15.22 -6.40 -2.46
C VAL A 131 -14.42 -5.41 -3.28
N PHE A 132 -14.99 -4.99 -4.40
CA PHE A 132 -14.43 -3.94 -5.24
C PHE A 132 -15.03 -2.61 -4.80
N LEU A 133 -14.18 -1.66 -4.41
CA LEU A 133 -14.56 -0.31 -4.06
C LEU A 133 -14.05 0.63 -5.16
N SER A 134 -14.97 1.30 -5.84
CA SER A 134 -14.65 2.12 -7.01
C SER A 134 -15.13 3.56 -6.85
N HIS A 135 -14.31 4.50 -7.32
CA HIS A 135 -14.63 5.92 -7.39
C HIS A 135 -14.15 6.46 -8.75
N GLY A 136 -15.08 6.65 -9.69
CA GLY A 136 -14.73 6.90 -11.09
C GLY A 136 -13.93 5.72 -11.68
N PRO A 137 -12.76 5.95 -12.32
CA PRO A 137 -11.92 4.88 -12.86
C PRO A 137 -11.07 4.17 -11.79
N ALA A 138 -10.93 4.75 -10.60
CA ALA A 138 -10.09 4.24 -9.53
C ALA A 138 -10.75 3.06 -8.81
N THR A 139 -9.95 2.07 -8.42
CA THR A 139 -10.44 0.87 -7.75
C THR A 139 -9.50 0.38 -6.63
N ILE A 140 -10.10 -0.03 -5.53
CA ILE A 140 -9.47 -0.81 -4.45
C ILE A 140 -10.19 -2.15 -4.35
N VAL A 141 -9.44 -3.20 -4.07
CA VAL A 141 -10.00 -4.54 -3.83
C VAL A 141 -9.77 -4.93 -2.38
N LEU A 142 -10.85 -5.09 -1.60
CA LEU A 142 -10.77 -5.72 -0.27
C LEU A 142 -10.77 -7.24 -0.42
N ALA A 143 -9.62 -7.86 -0.19
CA ALA A 143 -9.40 -9.28 -0.29
C ALA A 143 -9.94 -10.04 0.92
N GLY A 144 -10.51 -11.24 0.71
CA GLY A 144 -11.09 -12.05 1.79
C GLY A 144 -12.35 -11.46 2.42
N MET A 145 -12.88 -10.37 1.85
CA MET A 145 -14.17 -9.79 2.20
C MET A 145 -15.24 -10.41 1.30
N GLY A 146 -15.81 -11.54 1.73
CA GLY A 146 -16.89 -12.20 0.99
C GLY A 146 -18.20 -11.41 1.04
N SER A 147 -19.12 -11.70 0.11
CA SER A 147 -20.41 -11.00 0.02
C SER A 147 -21.21 -11.02 1.32
N GLU A 148 -21.26 -12.15 2.02
CA GLU A 148 -22.00 -12.27 3.29
C GLU A 148 -21.43 -11.36 4.38
N ARG A 149 -20.09 -11.36 4.53
CA ARG A 149 -19.40 -10.49 5.48
C ARG A 149 -19.57 -9.02 5.13
N TRP A 150 -19.59 -8.70 3.82
CA TRP A 150 -19.86 -7.35 3.34
C TRP A 150 -21.28 -6.90 3.67
N THR A 151 -22.30 -7.73 3.39
CA THR A 151 -23.69 -7.41 3.72
C THR A 151 -23.86 -7.15 5.21
N ALA A 152 -23.35 -8.04 6.07
CA ALA A 152 -23.43 -7.87 7.52
C ALA A 152 -22.76 -6.58 8.00
N LEU A 153 -21.64 -6.17 7.40
CA LEU A 153 -20.97 -4.91 7.70
C LEU A 153 -21.82 -3.70 7.27
N MET A 154 -22.48 -3.80 6.11
CA MET A 154 -23.27 -2.71 5.54
C MET A 154 -24.65 -2.53 6.19
N ASP A 155 -25.19 -3.56 6.85
CA ASP A 155 -26.48 -3.47 7.55
C ASP A 155 -26.43 -2.49 8.73
N ASP A 156 -25.29 -2.41 9.44
CA ASP A 156 -25.07 -1.49 10.58
C ASP A 156 -24.40 -0.17 10.15
N PHE A 157 -24.31 0.11 8.85
CA PHE A 157 -23.50 1.20 8.34
C PHE A 157 -24.19 2.57 8.47
N ALA A 158 -23.53 3.48 9.19
CA ALA A 158 -23.89 4.89 9.24
C ALA A 158 -22.70 5.76 8.79
N ALA A 159 -22.80 6.35 7.61
CA ALA A 159 -21.82 7.33 7.13
C ALA A 159 -21.91 8.61 7.97
N SER A 160 -20.78 9.07 8.48
CA SER A 160 -20.61 10.41 9.02
C SER A 160 -19.56 11.12 8.19
N ALA A 161 -19.77 12.38 7.82
CA ALA A 161 -18.81 13.12 7.01
C ALA A 161 -17.50 13.33 7.78
N ALA A 162 -16.37 13.05 7.14
CA ALA A 162 -15.04 13.34 7.68
C ALA A 162 -14.32 14.35 6.77
N PRO A 163 -13.37 15.14 7.30
CA PRO A 163 -12.55 16.01 6.47
C PRO A 163 -11.77 15.18 5.43
N SER A 164 -11.78 15.65 4.19
CA SER A 164 -11.00 15.09 3.09
C SER A 164 -9.55 15.57 3.14
N SER A 165 -8.62 14.71 2.77
CA SER A 165 -7.20 15.09 2.66
C SER A 165 -6.93 16.03 1.49
N PRO A 166 -5.94 16.92 1.60
CA PRO A 166 -5.60 17.85 0.54
C PRO A 166 -5.10 17.09 -0.70
N VAL A 167 -5.69 17.40 -1.86
CA VAL A 167 -5.46 16.73 -3.15
C VAL A 167 -3.98 16.74 -3.58
N GLU A 168 -3.22 17.77 -3.20
CA GLU A 168 -1.83 17.96 -3.60
C GLU A 168 -0.86 16.91 -3.00
N LEU A 169 -1.20 16.30 -1.87
CA LEU A 169 -0.37 15.26 -1.25
C LEU A 169 -0.69 13.85 -1.77
N ALA A 170 -1.76 13.68 -2.56
CA ALA A 170 -2.25 12.37 -2.98
C ALA A 170 -1.18 11.43 -3.58
N PRO A 171 -0.24 11.89 -4.44
CA PRO A 171 0.81 11.01 -4.98
C PRO A 171 1.74 10.46 -3.89
N LEU A 172 2.14 11.30 -2.93
CA LEU A 172 2.99 10.89 -1.82
C LEU A 172 2.25 9.92 -0.89
N VAL A 173 1.01 10.26 -0.52
CA VAL A 173 0.21 9.46 0.40
C VAL A 173 -0.15 8.10 -0.22
N SER A 174 -0.48 8.04 -1.50
CA SER A 174 -0.65 6.79 -2.25
C SER A 174 0.63 5.93 -2.22
N SER A 175 1.79 6.54 -2.44
CA SER A 175 3.07 5.82 -2.37
C SER A 175 3.35 5.29 -0.95
N LEU A 176 2.98 6.04 0.09
CA LEU A 176 3.06 5.60 1.48
C LEU A 176 2.08 4.47 1.80
N LEU A 177 0.85 4.50 1.27
CA LEU A 177 -0.11 3.40 1.41
C LEU A 177 0.52 2.08 0.97
N ARG A 178 1.16 2.08 -0.21
CA ARG A 178 1.80 0.89 -0.80
C ARG A 178 3.02 0.38 -0.01
N ARG A 179 3.45 1.12 1.02
CA ARG A 179 4.54 0.80 1.94
C ARG A 179 4.08 0.77 3.40
N SER A 180 2.77 0.71 3.65
CA SER A 180 2.23 0.84 5.02
C SER A 180 2.69 -0.26 5.96
N CYS A 181 3.09 -1.44 5.46
CA CYS A 181 3.59 -2.51 6.30
C CYS A 181 4.98 -2.22 6.91
N LEU A 182 5.64 -1.12 6.52
CA LEU A 182 6.79 -0.59 7.26
C LEU A 182 6.42 -0.14 8.68
N PHE A 183 5.15 0.19 8.91
CA PHE A 183 4.65 0.70 10.18
C PHE A 183 3.79 -0.36 10.88
N PRO A 184 4.12 -0.77 12.12
CA PRO A 184 3.29 -1.71 12.88
C PRO A 184 1.88 -1.17 13.14
N VAL A 185 1.78 0.13 13.44
CA VAL A 185 0.53 0.88 13.60
C VAL A 185 0.41 1.87 12.44
N PRO A 186 -0.80 2.17 11.94
CA PRO A 186 -0.98 3.12 10.85
C PRO A 186 -0.26 4.45 11.10
N ALA A 187 0.59 4.84 10.14
CA ALA A 187 1.21 6.15 10.15
C ALA A 187 0.18 7.23 9.78
N ARG A 188 0.43 8.47 10.22
CA ARG A 188 -0.39 9.64 9.92
C ARG A 188 0.48 10.78 9.40
N ILE A 189 -0.13 11.69 8.63
CA ILE A 189 0.55 12.91 8.18
C ILE A 189 -0.09 14.10 8.87
N ASP A 190 0.68 14.74 9.74
CA ASP A 190 0.29 15.95 10.47
C ASP A 190 1.21 17.10 10.02
N ASP A 191 0.66 18.17 9.45
CA ASP A 191 1.41 19.36 9.02
C ASP A 191 2.66 19.04 8.13
N GLY A 192 2.51 18.06 7.23
CA GLY A 192 3.60 17.61 6.35
C GLY A 192 4.68 16.75 7.03
N VAL A 193 4.43 16.30 8.27
CA VAL A 193 5.30 15.36 8.99
C VAL A 193 4.64 13.98 9.01
N LEU A 194 5.34 12.96 8.50
CA LEU A 194 4.94 11.57 8.66
C LEU A 194 5.27 11.12 10.08
N ARG A 195 4.23 10.75 10.82
CA ARG A 195 4.31 10.29 12.20
C ARG A 195 3.81 8.86 12.32
N TRP A 196 4.49 8.09 13.17
CA TRP A 196 4.03 6.77 13.57
C TRP A 196 4.32 6.58 15.05
N GLU A 197 3.56 5.70 15.66
CA GLU A 197 3.71 5.25 17.03
C GLU A 197 4.23 3.81 16.98
N ASP A 198 5.06 3.43 17.95
CA ASP A 198 5.57 2.07 18.15
C ASP A 198 6.18 1.38 16.92
N GLY A 199 7.50 1.22 16.93
CA GLY A 199 8.17 0.39 15.93
C GLY A 199 9.53 0.93 15.51
N PRO A 200 9.83 0.96 14.20
CA PRO A 200 11.16 1.27 13.71
C PRO A 200 11.57 2.72 13.98
N THR A 201 12.88 2.93 14.09
CA THR A 201 13.45 4.27 14.30
C THR A 201 13.30 5.14 13.05
N VAL A 202 13.47 6.45 13.22
CA VAL A 202 13.43 7.41 12.12
C VAL A 202 14.51 7.09 11.08
N GLU A 203 15.71 6.73 11.50
CA GLU A 203 16.81 6.39 10.59
C GLU A 203 16.50 5.16 9.75
N TRP A 204 15.86 4.15 10.36
CA TRP A 204 15.47 2.94 9.65
C TRP A 204 14.39 3.23 8.60
N ILE A 205 13.35 3.99 8.96
CA ILE A 205 12.30 4.39 8.01
C ILE A 205 12.88 5.27 6.89
N ALA A 206 13.76 6.22 7.22
CA ALA A 206 14.44 7.04 6.21
C ALA A 206 15.22 6.17 5.22
N ALA A 207 15.97 5.18 5.70
CA ALA A 207 16.73 4.25 4.85
C ALA A 207 15.79 3.38 3.98
N ALA A 208 14.69 2.88 4.54
CA ALA A 208 13.71 2.08 3.81
C ALA A 208 13.00 2.91 2.71
N LEU A 209 12.59 4.14 3.03
CA LEU A 209 11.95 5.05 2.07
C LEU A 209 12.94 5.59 1.02
N ALA A 210 14.24 5.59 1.30
CA ALA A 210 15.29 5.95 0.35
C ALA A 210 15.82 4.75 -0.48
N HIS A 211 15.29 3.54 -0.27
CA HIS A 211 15.77 2.36 -0.97
C HIS A 211 15.63 2.53 -2.51
N PRO A 212 16.68 2.25 -3.31
CA PRO A 212 16.69 2.59 -4.74
C PRO A 212 15.62 1.86 -5.57
N VAL A 213 15.21 0.66 -5.12
CA VAL A 213 14.18 -0.15 -5.80
C VAL A 213 12.77 0.09 -5.25
N THR A 214 12.56 -0.13 -3.95
CA THR A 214 11.26 -0.12 -3.26
C THR A 214 10.95 1.17 -2.49
N GLY A 215 11.89 2.11 -2.39
CA GLY A 215 11.68 3.40 -1.72
C GLY A 215 10.75 4.32 -2.52
N LEU A 216 10.50 5.52 -2.00
CA LEU A 216 9.58 6.49 -2.62
C LEU A 216 10.09 6.90 -4.01
N SER A 217 9.18 6.96 -4.99
CA SER A 217 9.46 7.47 -6.34
C SER A 217 9.36 8.99 -6.43
N VAL A 218 8.63 9.61 -5.50
CA VAL A 218 8.37 11.05 -5.49
C VAL A 218 9.49 11.80 -4.79
N ALA A 219 10.08 12.77 -5.49
CA ALA A 219 11.07 13.70 -4.93
C ALA A 219 10.36 14.75 -4.06
N GLN A 220 9.95 14.37 -2.85
CA GLN A 220 9.39 15.29 -1.85
C GLN A 220 10.14 15.15 -0.53
N THR A 221 10.40 16.29 0.12
CA THR A 221 11.00 16.31 1.45
C THR A 221 9.94 15.97 2.48
N LEU A 222 9.92 14.73 2.91
CA LEU A 222 9.06 14.26 4.00
C LEU A 222 9.80 14.38 5.33
N LYS A 223 9.25 15.15 6.27
CA LYS A 223 9.75 15.15 7.65
C LYS A 223 9.24 13.90 8.35
N LEU A 224 10.11 13.25 9.12
CA LEU A 224 9.82 12.01 9.83
C LEU A 224 9.86 12.25 11.34
N ALA A 225 8.89 11.72 12.07
CA ALA A 225 8.90 11.75 13.52
C ALA A 225 8.28 10.47 14.12
N ALA A 226 9.10 9.68 14.81
CA ALA A 226 8.61 8.57 15.62
C ALA A 226 8.13 9.10 16.98
N THR A 227 6.93 8.69 17.40
CA THR A 227 6.41 9.00 18.73
C THR A 227 6.68 7.79 19.63
N PRO A 228 7.35 7.96 20.79
CA PRO A 228 7.58 6.84 21.70
C PRO A 228 6.25 6.32 22.25
N ALA A 229 6.16 5.00 22.46
CA ALA A 229 5.05 4.35 23.15
C ALA A 229 4.72 5.13 24.42
N SER A 230 3.47 5.60 24.56
CA SER A 230 3.01 6.02 25.88
C SER A 230 3.01 4.76 26.75
N ARG A 231 3.96 4.65 27.67
CA ARG A 231 3.97 3.60 28.69
C ARG A 231 2.72 3.78 29.54
N ALA A 232 1.66 3.05 29.22
CA ALA A 232 0.51 2.82 30.08
C ALA A 232 0.89 1.86 31.20
#